data_AF-A0A7X7BS28-F1
#
_entry.id   AF-A0A7X7BS28-F1
#
_cell.length_a   1.000
_cell.length_b   1.000
_cell.length_c   1.000
_cell.angle_alpha   90.00
_cell.angle_beta   90.00
_cell.angle_gamma   90.00
#
_symmetry.space_group_name_H-M   'P 1'
#
loop_
_entity.id
_entity.type
_entity.pdbx_description
1 polymer ?
#
loop_
_entity_poly.entity_id
_entity_poly.type
_entity_poly.pdbx_seq_one_letter_code
_entity_poly.pdbx_strand_id
1 'polypeptide(L)' 'VKEAAQFHDLQDLALSTQCGFASTEEGNQLTEEEQWKKIALVIDTAKQIWA' A
#
# COMPACT_ATOMS: atom_id res chain seq x y z
N VAL A 1 -7.29 -3.03 -7.14
CA VAL A 1 -8.47 -2.16 -6.85
C VAL A 1 -9.63 -2.38 -7.81
N LYS A 2 -9.44 -2.30 -9.14
CA LYS A 2 -10.54 -2.51 -10.11
C LYS A 2 -11.33 -3.82 -9.91
N GLU A 3 -10.64 -4.91 -9.63
CA GLU A 3 -11.27 -6.21 -9.34
C GLU A 3 -12.03 -6.20 -8.02
N ALA A 4 -11.44 -5.67 -6.94
CA ALA A 4 -12.12 -5.53 -5.64
C ALA A 4 -13.38 -4.65 -5.72
N ALA A 5 -13.39 -3.64 -6.59
CA ALA A 5 -14.53 -2.76 -6.83
C ALA A 5 -15.73 -3.47 -7.51
N GLN A 6 -15.58 -4.74 -7.93
CA GLN A 6 -16.70 -5.57 -8.36
C GLN A 6 -17.49 -6.15 -7.18
N PHE A 7 -16.92 -6.13 -5.97
CA PHE A 7 -17.49 -6.73 -4.76
C PHE A 7 -17.90 -5.69 -3.70
N HIS A 8 -17.24 -4.53 -3.67
CA HIS A 8 -17.53 -3.43 -2.74
C HIS A 8 -17.44 -2.09 -3.46
N ASP A 9 -18.22 -1.10 -3.00
CA ASP A 9 -18.16 0.25 -3.55
C ASP A 9 -16.76 0.85 -3.36
N LEU A 10 -16.29 1.63 -4.35
CA LEU A 10 -14.94 2.17 -4.35
C LEU A 10 -14.64 3.03 -3.10
N GLN A 11 -15.66 3.68 -2.55
CA GLN A 11 -15.56 4.50 -1.33
C GLN A 11 -15.28 3.67 -0.05
N ASP A 12 -15.58 2.38 -0.07
CA ASP A 12 -15.38 1.46 1.06
C ASP A 12 -14.05 0.70 0.97
N LEU A 13 -13.24 1.00 -0.06
CA LEU A 13 -11.94 0.38 -0.29
C LEU A 13 -10.80 1.33 0.09
N ALA A 14 -9.70 0.76 0.59
CA ALA A 14 -8.46 1.47 0.90
C ALA A 14 -7.24 0.73 0.34
N LEU A 15 -6.13 1.46 0.16
CA LEU A 15 -4.86 0.91 -0.29
C LEU A 15 -3.81 1.00 0.82
N SER A 16 -3.06 -0.08 1.03
CA SER A 16 -1.96 -0.15 1.98
C SER A 16 -0.87 -1.09 1.48
N THR A 17 0.26 -1.16 2.18
CA THR A 17 1.25 -2.22 1.98
C THR A 17 0.67 -3.57 2.44
N GLN A 18 1.24 -4.68 1.96
CA GLN A 18 0.77 -6.02 2.34
C GLN A 18 0.87 -6.29 3.86
N CYS A 19 1.96 -5.82 4.47
CA CYS A 19 2.31 -5.96 5.87
C CYS A 19 3.10 -4.72 6.32
N GLY A 20 3.38 -4.61 7.61
CA GLY A 20 4.34 -3.64 8.13
C GLY A 20 5.79 -3.98 7.76
N PHE A 21 6.69 -3.02 7.85
CA PHE A 21 8.10 -3.23 7.48
C PHE A 21 8.92 -4.00 8.53
N ALA A 22 8.38 -4.22 9.73
CA ALA A 22 9.02 -4.94 10.84
C ALA A 22 8.43 -6.34 11.08
N SER A 23 7.81 -6.96 10.07
CA SER A 23 7.00 -8.17 10.24
C SER A 23 7.78 -9.49 10.33
N THR A 24 9.11 -9.46 10.40
CA THR A 24 9.98 -10.63 10.61
C THR A 24 10.93 -10.36 11.78
N GLU A 25 11.31 -11.42 12.52
CA GLU A 25 12.23 -11.33 13.66
C GLU A 25 13.62 -10.80 13.25
N GLU A 26 14.02 -11.07 12.00
CA GLU A 26 15.22 -10.54 11.35
C GLU A 26 15.04 -9.14 10.71
N GLY A 27 13.82 -8.59 10.75
CA GLY A 27 13.43 -7.41 9.98
C GLY A 27 13.34 -7.70 8.47
N ASN A 28 12.59 -6.87 7.72
CA ASN A 28 12.70 -6.93 6.26
C ASN A 28 14.09 -6.38 5.86
N GLN A 29 14.74 -7.01 4.88
CA GLN A 29 15.95 -6.45 4.26
C GLN A 29 15.58 -5.23 3.40
N LEU A 30 15.23 -4.13 4.07
CA LEU A 30 14.85 -2.86 3.48
C LEU A 30 15.54 -1.75 4.26
N THR A 31 16.29 -0.93 3.54
CA THR A 31 16.74 0.36 4.05
C THR A 31 15.55 1.27 4.32
N GLU A 32 15.73 2.26 5.19
CA GLU A 32 14.69 3.26 5.46
C GLU A 32 14.22 3.97 4.18
N GLU A 33 15.14 4.27 3.26
CA GLU A 33 14.81 4.88 1.96
C GLU A 33 13.87 3.99 1.14
N GLU A 34 14.10 2.67 1.13
CA GLU A 34 13.22 1.73 0.43
C GLU A 34 11.84 1.62 1.07
N GLN A 35 11.75 1.75 2.40
CA GLN A 35 10.46 1.81 3.10
C GLN A 35 9.68 3.06 2.66
N TRP A 36 10.32 4.23 2.63
CA TRP A 36 9.69 5.47 2.18
C TRP A 36 9.29 5.43 0.70
N LYS A 37 10.09 4.82 -0.17
CA LYS A 37 9.72 4.59 -1.58
C LYS A 37 8.45 3.76 -1.72
N LYS A 38 8.28 2.72 -0.89
CA LYS A 38 7.06 1.90 -0.88
C LYS A 38 5.85 2.71 -0.40
N ILE A 39 6.01 3.56 0.62
CA ILE A 39 4.93 4.45 1.09
C ILE A 39 4.55 5.48 0.01
N ALA A 40 5.53 6.12 -0.62
CA ALA A 40 5.30 7.06 -1.71
C ALA A 40 4.51 6.41 -2.86
N LEU A 41 4.89 5.19 -3.26
CA LEU A 41 4.17 4.44 -4.28
C LEU A 41 2.70 4.19 -3.89
N VAL A 42 2.42 3.81 -2.64
CA VAL A 42 1.04 3.61 -2.15
C VAL A 42 0.25 4.93 -2.23
N ILE A 43 0.82 6.04 -1.78
CA ILE A 43 0.18 7.36 -1.79
C ILE A 43 -0.13 7.79 -3.23
N ASP A 44 0.85 7.71 -4.13
CA ASP A 44 0.67 8.15 -5.51
C ASP A 44 -0.33 7.27 -6.26
N THR A 45 -0.31 5.96 -6.00
CA THR A 45 -1.31 5.03 -6.55
C THR A 45 -2.71 5.36 -6.02
N ALA A 46 -2.85 5.64 -4.72
CA ALA A 46 -4.14 6.00 -4.15
C ALA A 46 -4.68 7.31 -4.75
N LYS A 47 -3.83 8.33 -4.93
CA LYS A 47 -4.23 9.57 -5.62
C LYS A 47 -4.73 9.31 -7.05
N GLN A 48 -4.09 8.42 -7.80
CA GLN A 48 -4.54 8.10 -9.16
C GLN A 48 -5.92 7.43 -9.21
N ILE A 49 -6.33 6.78 -8.12
CA ILE A 49 -7.59 6.02 -8.06
C ILE A 49 -8.75 6.86 -7.50
N TRP A 50 -8.47 7.72 -6.50
CA TRP A 50 -9.50 8.45 -5.74
C TRP A 50 -9.46 9.98 -5.90
N ALA A 51 -8.60 10.54 -6.75
CA ALA A 51 -8.61 11.98 -7.06
C ALA A 51 -9.81 12.41 -7.93
#